data_AF-A0A849QDY7-F1
#
_entry.id   AF-A0A849QDY7-F1
#
_cell.length_a   1.000
_cell.length_b   1.000
_cell.length_c   1.000
_cell.angle_alpha   90.00
_cell.angle_beta   90.00
_cell.angle_gamma   90.00
#
_symmetry.space_group_name_H-M   'P 1'
#
loop_
_entity.id
_entity.type
_entity.pdbx_description
1 polymer ?
#
loop_
_entity_poly.entity_id
_entity_poly.type
_entity_poly.pdbx_seq_one_letter_code
_entity_poly.pdbx_strand_id
1 'polypeptide(L)'
;NSIEDLYGKEGRQALNFFEKMKLVEIRWESVDSISEKAYHTYYLSFHINTTVKVQEIAEVLAAVVMPNDEFAALEGKIVEQVQDGGRFAGDISEELGLSQIMLRSLVKRSTKLDYRGHRVEISE
;
A
#
# COMPACT_ATOMS: atom_id res chain seq x y z
N ASN A 1 0.28 -7.25 -24.60
CA ASN A 1 1.35 -7.72 -23.69
C ASN A 1 1.10 -7.17 -22.31
N SER A 2 1.15 -8.01 -21.27
CA SER A 2 0.94 -7.57 -19.90
C SER A 2 2.19 -6.89 -19.33
N ILE A 3 2.03 -6.06 -18.30
CA ILE A 3 3.16 -5.45 -17.57
C ILE A 3 4.10 -6.50 -16.98
N GLU A 4 3.59 -7.67 -16.61
CA GLU A 4 4.41 -8.79 -16.12
C GLU A 4 5.30 -9.39 -17.22
N ASP A 5 4.82 -9.45 -18.46
CA ASP A 5 5.61 -9.94 -19.60
C ASP A 5 6.79 -9.01 -19.92
N LEU A 6 6.62 -7.71 -19.70
CA LEU A 6 7.62 -6.68 -20.02
C LEU A 6 8.63 -6.46 -18.88
N TYR A 7 8.18 -6.57 -17.62
CA TYR A 7 8.93 -6.12 -16.45
C TYR A 7 8.99 -7.15 -15.31
N GLY A 8 8.53 -8.37 -15.55
CA GLY A 8 8.53 -9.45 -14.55
C GLY A 8 7.56 -9.20 -13.38
N LYS A 9 7.79 -9.95 -12.30
CA LYS A 9 6.95 -9.92 -11.09
C LYS A 9 7.02 -8.56 -10.39
N GLU A 10 8.16 -7.91 -10.46
CA GLU A 10 8.43 -6.59 -9.91
C GLU A 10 7.55 -5.53 -10.59
N GLY A 11 7.40 -5.61 -11.92
CA GLY A 11 6.49 -4.74 -12.67
C GLY A 11 5.04 -4.90 -12.23
N ARG A 12 4.58 -6.13 -12.03
CA ARG A 12 3.24 -6.41 -11.50
C ARG A 12 3.06 -5.88 -10.07
N GLN A 13 4.04 -6.05 -9.20
CA GLN A 13 3.99 -5.55 -7.82
C GLN A 13 3.93 -4.02 -7.78
N ALA A 14 4.73 -3.34 -8.60
CA ALA A 14 4.71 -1.89 -8.73
C ALA A 14 3.34 -1.40 -9.23
N LEU A 15 2.76 -2.09 -10.22
CA LEU A 15 1.43 -1.78 -10.73
C LEU A 15 0.34 -1.90 -9.65
N ASN A 16 0.35 -3.00 -8.88
CA ASN A 16 -0.58 -3.19 -7.77
C ASN A 16 -0.43 -2.08 -6.71
N PHE A 17 0.81 -1.66 -6.42
CA PHE A 17 1.07 -0.55 -5.52
C PHE A 17 0.48 0.76 -6.04
N PHE A 18 0.68 1.09 -7.32
CA PHE A 18 0.14 2.33 -7.90
C PHE A 18 -1.39 2.33 -8.00
N GLU A 19 -2.01 1.19 -8.26
CA GLU A 19 -3.47 1.04 -8.26
C GLU A 19 -4.05 1.21 -6.86
N LYS A 20 -3.42 0.59 -5.86
CA LYS A 20 -3.77 0.75 -4.44
C LYS A 20 -3.67 2.21 -3.98
N MET A 21 -2.67 2.94 -4.45
CA MET A 21 -2.48 4.37 -4.17
C MET A 21 -3.39 5.29 -5.00
N LYS A 22 -4.23 4.74 -5.88
CA LYS A 22 -5.07 5.50 -6.81
C LYS A 22 -4.26 6.46 -7.68
N LEU A 23 -3.07 6.03 -8.10
CA LEU A 23 -2.22 6.77 -9.04
C LEU A 23 -2.41 6.28 -10.47
N VAL A 24 -2.63 4.98 -10.65
CA VAL A 24 -2.89 4.35 -11.95
C VAL A 24 -4.22 3.60 -11.91
N GLU A 25 -4.98 3.74 -12.99
CA GLU A 25 -6.16 2.94 -13.29
C GLU A 25 -5.86 1.98 -14.43
N ILE A 26 -6.31 0.74 -14.30
CA ILE A 26 -6.21 -0.27 -15.35
C ILE A 26 -7.60 -0.48 -15.93
N ARG A 27 -7.76 -0.28 -17.24
CA ARG A 27 -9.01 -0.53 -17.96
C ARG A 27 -8.79 -1.45 -19.13
N TRP A 28 -9.83 -2.21 -19.49
CA TRP A 28 -9.88 -2.90 -20.78
C TRP A 28 -10.38 -1.92 -21.83
N GLU A 29 -9.60 -1.72 -22.88
CA GLU A 29 -9.97 -0.88 -24.02
C GLU A 29 -9.90 -1.71 -25.29
N SER A 30 -10.86 -1.51 -26.18
CA SER A 30 -10.88 -2.19 -27.48
C SER A 30 -10.34 -1.24 -28.53
N VAL A 31 -9.16 -1.56 -29.06
CA VAL A 31 -8.58 -0.89 -30.23
C VAL A 31 -8.65 -1.89 -31.38
N ASP A 32 -9.29 -1.53 -32.49
CA ASP A 32 -9.42 -2.37 -33.69
C ASP A 32 -9.96 -3.79 -33.44
N SER A 33 -10.97 -3.92 -32.57
CA SER A 33 -11.61 -5.20 -32.17
C SER A 33 -10.72 -6.14 -31.35
N ILE A 34 -9.57 -5.67 -30.87
CA ILE A 34 -8.71 -6.38 -29.93
C ILE A 34 -8.81 -5.67 -28.57
N SER A 35 -9.19 -6.42 -27.53
CA SER A 35 -9.22 -5.88 -26.17
C SER A 35 -7.82 -5.94 -25.55
N GLU A 36 -7.29 -4.77 -25.22
CA GLU A 36 -6.00 -4.62 -24.55
C GLU A 36 -6.15 -3.93 -23.20
N LYS A 37 -5.19 -4.14 -22.29
CA LYS A 37 -5.14 -3.40 -21.02
C LYS A 37 -4.53 -2.03 -21.28
N ALA A 38 -5.29 -0.98 -20.98
CA ALA A 38 -4.84 0.40 -20.97
C ALA A 38 -4.54 0.85 -19.53
N TYR A 39 -3.50 1.66 -19.38
CA TYR A 39 -3.00 2.15 -18.10
C TYR A 39 -3.08 3.68 -18.08
N HIS A 40 -3.93 4.23 -17.23
CA HIS A 40 -4.20 5.67 -17.17
C HIS A 40 -3.80 6.23 -15.81
N THR A 41 -3.11 7.39 -15.79
CA THR A 41 -2.82 8.08 -14.53
C THR A 41 -4.05 8.84 -14.06
N TYR A 42 -4.45 8.64 -12.79
CA TYR A 42 -5.61 9.35 -12.21
C TYR A 42 -5.39 10.85 -12.08
N TYR A 43 -4.15 11.28 -11.86
CA TYR A 43 -3.81 12.67 -11.59
C TYR A 43 -2.62 13.09 -12.44
N LEU A 44 -2.76 14.20 -13.18
CA LEU A 44 -1.65 14.88 -13.87
C LEU A 44 -1.01 15.97 -13.00
N SER A 45 -1.80 16.54 -12.10
CA SER A 45 -1.36 17.54 -11.12
C SER A 45 -2.23 17.42 -9.86
N PHE A 46 -1.65 17.74 -8.70
CA PHE A 46 -2.36 17.74 -7.43
C PHE A 46 -1.85 18.87 -6.54
N HIS A 47 -2.72 19.38 -5.67
CA HIS A 47 -2.39 20.41 -4.69
C HIS A 47 -2.76 19.89 -3.30
N ILE A 48 -1.81 19.93 -2.35
CA ILE A 48 -2.04 19.50 -0.96
C ILE A 48 -1.88 20.71 -0.05
N ASN A 49 -2.87 20.95 0.79
CA ASN A 49 -2.79 21.86 1.93
C ASN A 49 -3.14 21.06 3.18
N THR A 50 -2.22 20.96 4.14
CA THR A 50 -2.44 20.22 5.38
C THR A 50 -1.67 20.82 6.54
N THR A 51 -2.21 20.64 7.75
CA THR A 51 -1.58 20.99 9.02
C THR A 51 -1.55 19.74 9.88
N VAL A 52 -0.36 19.37 10.34
CA VAL A 52 -0.12 18.14 11.11
C VAL A 52 0.87 18.44 12.23
N LYS A 53 0.79 17.69 13.33
CA LYS A 53 1.80 17.82 14.39
C LYS A 53 3.14 17.27 13.90
N VAL A 54 4.22 17.91 14.32
CA VAL A 54 5.60 17.52 13.95
C VAL A 54 5.88 16.05 14.31
N GLN A 55 5.39 15.58 15.45
CA GLN A 55 5.57 14.19 15.90
C GLN A 55 4.88 13.19 14.97
N GLU A 56 3.64 13.49 14.57
CA GLU A 56 2.84 12.62 13.70
C GLU A 56 3.45 12.50 12.30
N ILE A 57 3.91 13.62 11.72
CA ILE A 57 4.57 13.60 10.40
C ILE A 57 5.96 12.94 10.46
N ALA A 58 6.69 13.07 11.57
CA ALA A 58 7.97 12.40 11.74
C ALA A 58 7.81 10.87 11.73
N GLU A 59 6.77 10.33 12.35
CA GLU A 59 6.48 8.89 12.31
C GLU A 59 6.12 8.40 10.90
N VAL A 60 5.32 9.17 10.17
CA VAL A 60 5.00 8.85 8.76
C VAL A 60 6.28 8.84 7.92
N LEU A 61 7.12 9.87 8.04
CA LEU A 61 8.37 9.95 7.31
C LEU A 61 9.33 8.80 7.69
N ALA A 62 9.42 8.46 8.98
CA ALA A 62 10.22 7.34 9.45
C ALA A 62 9.79 6.02 8.77
N ALA A 63 8.49 5.75 8.71
CA ALA A 63 7.97 4.58 8.00
C ALA A 63 8.29 4.58 6.50
N VAL A 64 8.32 5.76 5.86
CA VAL A 64 8.61 5.91 4.42
C VAL A 64 10.09 5.71 4.11
N VAL A 65 10.99 6.30 4.90
CA VAL A 65 12.45 6.23 4.64
C VAL A 65 13.11 5.01 5.27
N MET A 66 12.38 4.22 6.05
CA MET A 66 12.88 3.00 6.70
C MET A 66 13.48 2.04 5.66
N PRO A 67 14.68 1.48 5.93
CA PRO A 67 15.32 0.48 5.07
C PRO A 67 14.39 -0.70 4.75
N ASN A 68 14.54 -1.28 3.56
CA ASN A 68 13.63 -2.32 3.08
C ASN A 68 13.69 -3.61 3.90
N ASP A 69 14.84 -3.96 4.45
CA ASP A 69 15.05 -5.12 5.33
C ASP A 69 14.36 -4.93 6.69
N GLU A 70 14.51 -3.75 7.29
CA GLU A 70 13.81 -3.38 8.52
C GLU A 70 12.29 -3.35 8.31
N PHE A 71 11.84 -2.74 7.20
CA PHE A 71 10.45 -2.72 6.82
C PHE A 71 9.88 -4.13 6.61
N ALA A 72 10.59 -5.00 5.89
CA ALA A 72 10.15 -6.36 5.64
C ALA A 72 10.01 -7.17 6.94
N ALA A 73 10.88 -6.95 7.93
CA ALA A 73 10.78 -7.59 9.23
C ALA A 73 9.53 -7.15 10.00
N LEU A 74 9.19 -5.85 9.98
CA LEU A 74 7.97 -5.33 10.60
C LEU A 74 6.71 -5.74 9.83
N GLU A 75 6.74 -5.69 8.50
CA GLU A 75 5.65 -6.15 7.63
C GLU A 75 5.33 -7.63 7.92
N GLY A 76 6.35 -8.48 8.03
CA GLY A 76 6.19 -9.90 8.38
C GLY A 76 5.45 -10.09 9.70
N LYS A 77 5.86 -9.37 10.76
CA LYS A 77 5.17 -9.39 12.05
C LYS A 77 3.72 -8.95 11.94
N ILE A 78 3.43 -7.89 11.18
CA ILE A 78 2.03 -7.44 11.00
C ILE A 78 1.22 -8.49 10.25
N VAL A 79 1.78 -9.11 9.20
CA VAL A 79 1.13 -10.21 8.46
C VAL A 79 0.81 -11.38 9.37
N GLU A 80 1.74 -11.79 10.24
CA GLU A 80 1.52 -12.85 11.23
C GLU A 80 0.37 -12.54 12.19
N GLN A 81 0.22 -11.27 12.57
CA GLN A 81 -0.84 -10.82 13.48
C GLN A 81 -2.23 -10.79 12.84
N VAL A 82 -2.32 -10.72 11.51
CA VAL A 82 -3.59 -10.46 10.82
C VAL A 82 -4.49 -11.70 10.69
N GLN A 83 -3.93 -12.93 10.78
CA GLN A 83 -4.65 -14.23 10.70
C GLN A 83 -5.70 -14.32 9.56
N ASP A 84 -6.40 -15.45 9.43
CA ASP A 84 -7.47 -15.60 8.42
C ASP A 84 -8.68 -14.74 8.81
N GLY A 85 -8.86 -13.60 8.13
CA GLY A 85 -10.04 -12.72 8.28
C GLY A 85 -9.79 -11.35 8.93
N GLY A 86 -8.53 -10.98 9.15
CA GLY A 86 -8.16 -9.66 9.64
C GLY A 86 -8.07 -9.54 11.16
N ARG A 87 -7.46 -8.44 11.62
CA ARG A 87 -7.39 -8.12 13.05
C ARG A 87 -7.57 -6.62 13.30
N PHE A 88 -8.09 -6.28 14.48
CA PHE A 88 -8.29 -4.88 14.86
C PHE A 88 -6.94 -4.16 15.01
N ALA A 89 -6.84 -2.96 14.44
CA ALA A 89 -5.57 -2.23 14.39
C ALA A 89 -5.05 -1.79 15.78
N GLY A 90 -5.95 -1.58 16.74
CA GLY A 90 -5.59 -1.30 18.13
C GLY A 90 -4.81 -2.45 18.75
N ASP A 91 -5.31 -3.68 18.60
CA ASP A 91 -4.68 -4.86 19.20
C ASP A 91 -3.31 -5.13 18.58
N ILE A 92 -3.18 -4.96 17.25
CA ILE A 92 -1.89 -5.09 16.55
C ILE A 92 -0.91 -4.01 17.06
N SER A 93 -1.37 -2.78 17.22
CA SER A 93 -0.54 -1.67 17.70
C SER A 93 -0.03 -1.93 19.11
N GLU A 94 -0.90 -2.40 20.00
CA GLU A 94 -0.55 -2.74 21.38
C GLU A 94 0.47 -3.88 21.45
N GLU A 95 0.22 -4.97 20.71
CA GLU A 95 1.08 -6.15 20.75
C GLU A 95 2.46 -5.90 20.13
N LEU A 96 2.54 -5.08 19.08
CA LEU A 96 3.80 -4.72 18.43
C LEU A 96 4.47 -3.49 19.03
N GLY A 97 3.85 -2.84 20.03
CA GLY A 97 4.36 -1.60 20.63
C GLY A 97 4.45 -0.43 19.64
N LEU A 98 3.57 -0.40 18.64
CA LEU A 98 3.53 0.63 17.61
C LEU A 98 2.49 1.68 17.95
N SER A 99 2.74 2.93 17.57
CA SER A 99 1.66 3.92 17.53
C SER A 99 0.68 3.56 16.41
N GLN A 100 -0.55 4.04 16.52
CA GLN A 100 -1.56 3.89 15.46
C GLN A 100 -1.14 4.56 14.15
N ILE A 101 -0.33 5.63 14.22
CA ILE A 101 0.17 6.35 13.05
C ILE A 101 1.27 5.53 12.38
N MET A 102 2.18 4.96 13.15
CA MET A 102 3.24 4.08 12.65
C MET A 102 2.62 2.84 11.98
N LEU A 103 1.70 2.14 12.65
CA LEU A 103 1.02 0.97 12.07
C LEU A 103 0.32 1.36 10.76
N ARG A 104 -0.40 2.49 10.75
CA ARG A 104 -1.08 2.97 9.54
C ARG A 104 -0.10 3.24 8.41
N SER A 105 1.02 3.88 8.71
CA SER A 105 2.06 4.20 7.73
C SER A 105 2.71 2.94 7.15
N LEU A 106 3.01 1.95 7.99
CA LEU A 106 3.58 0.66 7.57
C LEU A 106 2.62 -0.14 6.68
N VAL A 107 1.35 -0.25 7.07
CA VAL A 107 0.31 -0.93 6.28
C VAL A 107 0.10 -0.21 4.94
N LYS A 108 0.12 1.13 4.93
CA LYS A 108 0.01 1.88 3.67
C LYS A 108 1.23 1.69 2.76
N ARG A 109 2.43 1.55 3.30
CA ARG A 109 3.64 1.21 2.52
C ARG A 109 3.58 -0.22 1.97
N SER A 110 2.94 -1.15 2.67
CA SER A 110 2.82 -2.55 2.27
C SER A 110 1.90 -2.74 1.06
N THR A 111 2.28 -3.65 0.15
CA THR A 111 1.38 -4.17 -0.91
C THR A 111 0.58 -5.40 -0.47
N LYS A 112 0.84 -5.93 0.74
CA LYS A 112 0.25 -7.18 1.26
C LYS A 112 -0.84 -6.94 2.29
N LEU A 113 -0.96 -5.73 2.81
CA LEU A 113 -1.85 -5.39 3.93
C LEU A 113 -2.73 -4.20 3.60
N ASP A 114 -4.00 -4.25 3.95
CA ASP A 114 -4.93 -3.13 3.77
C ASP A 114 -5.77 -2.84 5.01
N TYR A 115 -6.24 -1.60 5.11
CA TYR A 115 -7.23 -1.21 6.11
C TYR A 115 -8.64 -1.40 5.57
N ARG A 116 -9.45 -2.20 6.28
CA ARG A 116 -10.91 -2.27 6.12
C ARG A 116 -11.57 -1.72 7.39
N GLY A 117 -11.93 -0.43 7.35
CA GLY A 117 -12.38 0.30 8.53
C GLY A 117 -11.28 0.40 9.60
N HIS A 118 -11.52 -0.21 10.76
CA HIS A 118 -10.56 -0.26 11.87
C HIS A 118 -9.75 -1.58 11.92
N ARG A 119 -9.89 -2.43 10.90
CA ARG A 119 -9.19 -3.71 10.80
C ARG A 119 -8.08 -3.63 9.76
N VAL A 120 -7.00 -4.35 10.03
CA VAL A 120 -5.96 -4.66 9.05
C VAL A 120 -6.24 -6.06 8.51
N GLU A 121 -6.19 -6.21 7.20
CA GLU A 121 -6.46 -7.45 6.46
C GLU A 121 -5.36 -7.68 5.43
N ILE A 122 -5.24 -8.92 4.94
CA ILE A 122 -4.37 -9.21 3.78
C ILE A 122 -4.99 -8.57 2.54
N SER A 123 -4.19 -7.86 1.75
CA SER A 123 -4.58 -7.29 0.47
C SER A 123 -4.92 -8.42 -0.52
N GLU A 124 -6.07 -8.31 -1.20
CA GLU A 124 -6.52 -9.23 -2.27
C GLU A 124 -5.71 -9.06 -3.57
#